data_AF-A0A6C0BQE3-F1
#
_entry.id   AF-A0A6C0BQE3-F1
#
_cell.length_a   1.000
_cell.length_b   1.000
_cell.length_c   1.000
_cell.angle_alpha   90.00
_cell.angle_beta   90.00
_cell.angle_gamma   90.00
#
_symmetry.space_group_name_H-M   'P 1'
#
loop_
_entity.id
_entity.type
_entity.pdbx_description
1 polymer ?
#
loop_
_entity_poly.entity_id
_entity_poly.type
_entity_poly.pdbx_seq_one_letter_code
_entity_poly.pdbx_strand_id
1 'polypeptide(L)'
;MTRCRNCGGDTWVVDQARGDTICQECGMVNDDERVVDQGCERRLFSDASVNHQRAERVDNRQGKLRNTVIGNPRKRQKSVVQAAQRELTKGDKNDDALAGYFSKIREVCNVLNLEGRVNDVARDLIFRYEKVRDPHRRSLPVLESTLAVIHLACTQMCLGRTMGDLLCDLQLAEVEVPDDRDVWEVRKKFVQALPGIDAQARAEDVIYSLCTTLNASRAVRQVAARIEHNMHALVEGKTVSTIAAGVILIAAQALEDFSVTRDDVAGVAGVSTTTLASFCKIGQRHWANVVPPPAELAKIKGC
;
A
#
# COMPACT_ATOMS: atom_id res chain seq x y z
N MET A 1 -19.08 -30.30 22.56
CA MET A 1 -18.75 -30.50 24.00
C MET A 1 -17.25 -30.68 24.08
N THR A 2 -16.54 -29.97 24.96
CA THR A 2 -15.06 -29.92 24.97
C THR A 2 -14.36 -31.12 25.63
N ARG A 3 -15.10 -32.01 26.29
CA ARG A 3 -14.56 -33.15 27.07
C ARG A 3 -14.89 -34.51 26.47
N CYS A 4 -13.94 -35.44 26.53
CA CYS A 4 -14.14 -36.82 26.09
C CYS A 4 -15.16 -37.54 26.99
N ARG A 5 -16.16 -38.18 26.39
CA ARG A 5 -17.21 -38.93 27.12
C ARG A 5 -16.68 -40.18 27.84
N ASN A 6 -15.53 -40.72 27.41
CA ASN A 6 -14.97 -41.95 27.94
C ASN A 6 -13.94 -41.70 29.06
N CYS A 7 -12.93 -40.85 28.85
CA CYS A 7 -11.89 -40.59 29.85
C CYS A 7 -11.97 -39.22 30.54
N GLY A 8 -12.86 -38.32 30.07
CA GLY A 8 -12.95 -36.95 30.59
C GLY A 8 -11.83 -36.00 30.13
N GLY A 9 -10.91 -36.47 29.29
CA GLY A 9 -9.81 -35.68 28.74
C GLY A 9 -10.26 -34.61 27.73
N ASP A 10 -9.49 -33.53 27.63
CA ASP A 10 -9.80 -32.34 26.80
C ASP A 10 -8.91 -32.24 25.55
N THR A 11 -8.03 -33.23 25.32
CA THR A 11 -7.04 -33.19 24.24
C THR A 11 -7.46 -34.06 23.05
N TRP A 12 -7.64 -33.41 21.91
CA TRP A 12 -8.18 -33.99 20.68
C TRP A 12 -7.18 -33.82 19.53
N VAL A 13 -7.03 -34.86 18.70
CA VAL A 13 -6.24 -34.86 17.47
C VAL A 13 -7.16 -35.06 16.28
N VAL A 14 -6.98 -34.25 15.24
CA VAL A 14 -7.71 -34.39 13.99
C VAL A 14 -6.93 -35.31 13.05
N ASP A 15 -7.52 -36.45 12.69
CA ASP A 15 -7.04 -37.28 11.59
C ASP A 15 -7.62 -36.75 10.28
N GLN A 16 -6.81 -35.98 9.55
CA GLN A 16 -7.21 -35.37 8.28
C GLN A 16 -7.49 -36.41 7.18
N ALA A 17 -6.88 -37.59 7.23
CA ALA A 17 -7.06 -38.61 6.20
C ALA A 17 -8.44 -39.30 6.31
N ARG A 18 -8.96 -39.40 7.53
CA ARG A 18 -10.27 -40.01 7.82
C ARG A 18 -11.39 -38.97 8.05
N GLY A 19 -11.03 -37.73 8.38
CA GLY A 19 -11.97 -36.66 8.72
C GLY A 19 -12.54 -36.77 10.14
N ASP A 20 -11.83 -37.49 11.01
CA ASP A 20 -12.29 -37.82 12.36
C ASP A 20 -11.46 -37.08 13.43
N THR A 21 -12.11 -36.76 14.55
CA THR A 21 -11.45 -36.19 15.73
C THR A 21 -11.29 -37.28 16.79
N ILE A 22 -10.05 -37.55 17.21
CA ILE A 22 -9.70 -38.68 18.08
C ILE A 22 -9.15 -38.14 19.41
N CYS A 23 -9.64 -38.65 20.53
CA CYS A 23 -9.10 -38.32 21.86
C CYS A 23 -7.71 -38.94 22.02
N GLN A 24 -6.70 -38.13 22.42
CA GLN A 24 -5.34 -38.63 22.60
C GLN A 24 -5.19 -39.63 23.76
N GLU A 25 -6.01 -39.50 24.80
CA GLU A 25 -5.84 -40.26 26.04
C GLU A 25 -6.46 -41.65 25.98
N CYS A 26 -7.61 -41.81 25.31
CA CYS A 26 -8.34 -43.08 25.28
C CYS A 26 -8.65 -43.61 23.87
N GLY A 27 -8.29 -42.87 22.81
CA GLY A 27 -8.52 -43.28 21.43
C GLY A 27 -9.98 -43.23 20.97
N MET A 28 -10.89 -42.66 21.78
CA MET A 28 -12.29 -42.51 21.39
C MET A 28 -12.43 -41.52 20.23
N VAL A 29 -13.17 -41.92 19.19
CA VAL A 29 -13.54 -41.05 18.07
C VAL A 29 -14.74 -40.19 18.49
N ASN A 30 -14.68 -38.90 18.20
CA ASN A 30 -15.78 -37.98 18.43
C ASN A 30 -16.78 -38.04 17.26
N ASP A 31 -17.88 -38.76 17.44
CA ASP A 31 -18.95 -38.87 16.43
C ASP A 31 -19.71 -37.55 16.23
N ASP A 32 -19.66 -36.62 17.20
CA ASP A 32 -20.38 -35.36 17.14
C ASP A 32 -19.70 -34.33 16.20
N GLU A 33 -18.39 -34.46 15.96
CA GLU A 33 -17.59 -33.49 15.19
C GLU A 33 -16.74 -34.19 14.13
N ARG A 34 -17.36 -34.47 12.97
CA ARG A 34 -16.61 -34.75 11.73
C ARG A 34 -15.93 -33.47 11.25
N VAL A 35 -14.62 -33.54 11.07
CA VAL A 35 -13.85 -32.39 10.59
C VAL A 35 -13.93 -32.36 9.07
N VAL A 36 -14.66 -31.38 8.58
CA VAL A 36 -14.71 -31.03 7.16
C VAL A 36 -13.67 -29.94 6.92
N ASP A 37 -12.72 -30.18 6.00
CA ASP A 37 -11.74 -29.18 5.61
C ASP A 37 -12.38 -28.11 4.71
N GLN A 38 -12.78 -26.99 5.32
CA GLN A 38 -13.37 -25.85 4.62
C GLN A 38 -12.40 -25.14 3.65
N GLY A 39 -11.10 -25.44 3.72
CA GLY A 39 -10.05 -24.87 2.88
C GLY A 39 -9.86 -25.61 1.56
N CYS A 40 -9.74 -26.94 1.61
CA CYS A 40 -9.47 -27.77 0.42
C CYS A 40 -10.72 -28.04 -0.44
N GLU A 41 -11.92 -28.11 0.14
CA GLU A 41 -13.14 -28.42 -0.63
C GLU A 41 -13.63 -27.25 -1.52
N ARG A 42 -13.16 -26.03 -1.29
CA ARG A 42 -13.41 -24.87 -2.17
C ARG A 42 -12.60 -24.89 -3.47
N ARG A 43 -11.59 -25.77 -3.58
CA ARG A 43 -10.69 -25.89 -4.73
C ARG A 43 -10.75 -27.27 -5.40
N LEU A 44 -11.96 -27.78 -5.59
CA LEU A 44 -12.21 -28.82 -6.58
C LEU A 44 -12.17 -28.14 -7.97
N PHE A 45 -10.99 -28.09 -8.58
CA PHE A 45 -10.89 -27.74 -10.00
C PHE A 45 -11.47 -28.91 -10.79
N SER A 46 -12.76 -28.84 -11.13
CA SER A 46 -13.25 -29.62 -12.26
C SER A 46 -12.69 -28.99 -13.54
N ASP A 47 -12.31 -29.80 -14.53
CA ASP A 47 -11.87 -29.34 -15.87
C ASP A 47 -13.02 -28.68 -16.69
N ALA A 48 -14.08 -28.22 -16.01
CA ALA A 48 -15.18 -27.51 -16.61
C ALA A 48 -14.77 -26.06 -16.92
N SER A 49 -15.20 -25.57 -18.09
CA SER A 49 -15.03 -24.17 -18.50
C SER A 49 -15.73 -23.16 -17.57
N VAL A 50 -16.66 -23.64 -16.74
CA VAL A 50 -17.37 -22.85 -15.73
C VAL A 50 -17.20 -23.53 -14.37
N ASN A 51 -16.56 -22.83 -13.45
CA ASN A 51 -16.40 -23.32 -12.08
C ASN A 51 -17.71 -23.11 -11.30
N HIS A 52 -18.57 -24.14 -11.30
CA HIS A 52 -19.83 -24.16 -10.56
C HIS A 52 -19.66 -24.14 -9.02
N GLN A 53 -18.44 -24.33 -8.53
CA GLN A 53 -18.08 -24.31 -7.12
C GLN A 53 -17.37 -23.01 -6.72
N ARG A 54 -17.23 -22.04 -7.64
CA ARG A 54 -16.64 -20.72 -7.39
C ARG A 54 -17.54 -19.91 -6.46
N ALA A 55 -17.36 -20.11 -5.16
CA ALA A 55 -17.77 -19.18 -4.13
C ALA A 55 -16.56 -18.30 -3.80
N GLU A 56 -16.42 -17.17 -4.48
CA GLU A 56 -15.33 -16.23 -4.16
C GLU A 56 -15.49 -15.68 -2.75
N ARG A 57 -14.36 -15.38 -2.11
CA ARG A 57 -14.36 -14.62 -0.86
C ARG A 57 -14.90 -13.22 -1.20
N VAL A 58 -16.13 -12.95 -0.76
CA VAL A 58 -16.72 -11.62 -0.88
C VAL A 58 -15.84 -10.65 -0.10
N ASP A 59 -15.38 -9.59 -0.76
CA ASP A 59 -14.68 -8.52 -0.07
C ASP A 59 -15.66 -7.83 0.89
N ASN A 60 -15.48 -8.06 2.19
CA ASN A 60 -16.34 -7.51 3.24
C ASN A 60 -16.28 -5.97 3.30
N ARG A 61 -15.32 -5.33 2.62
CA ARG A 61 -15.22 -3.87 2.48
C ARG A 61 -16.24 -3.29 1.51
N GLN A 62 -16.86 -4.11 0.68
CA GLN A 62 -17.98 -3.71 -0.17
C GLN A 62 -19.29 -3.51 0.63
N GLY A 63 -19.28 -3.67 1.96
CA GLY A 63 -20.42 -3.31 2.80
C GLY A 63 -21.69 -4.08 2.46
N LYS A 64 -22.82 -3.37 2.28
CA LYS A 64 -24.10 -3.95 1.87
C LYS A 64 -24.21 -4.16 0.35
N LEU A 65 -23.15 -3.97 -0.43
CA LEU A 65 -23.08 -4.31 -1.87
C LEU A 65 -23.07 -5.84 -2.10
N ARG A 66 -23.82 -6.59 -1.29
CA ARG A 66 -24.10 -8.01 -1.40
C ARG A 66 -25.30 -8.24 -2.31
N ASN A 67 -25.25 -7.66 -3.49
CA ASN A 67 -26.30 -7.76 -4.49
C ASN A 67 -25.81 -8.65 -5.64
N THR A 68 -26.60 -9.66 -5.98
CA THR A 68 -26.39 -10.45 -7.20
C THR A 68 -26.89 -9.65 -8.40
N VAL A 69 -26.08 -9.56 -9.45
CA VAL A 69 -26.51 -8.92 -10.70
C VAL A 69 -27.26 -9.93 -11.57
N ILE A 70 -28.51 -9.63 -11.94
CA ILE A 70 -29.28 -10.47 -12.86
C ILE A 70 -28.85 -10.15 -14.30
N GLY A 71 -28.06 -11.04 -14.91
CA GLY A 71 -27.61 -10.92 -16.29
C GLY A 71 -28.60 -11.50 -17.31
N ASN A 72 -28.85 -10.77 -18.40
CA ASN A 72 -29.57 -11.22 -19.62
C ASN A 72 -30.88 -12.03 -19.38
N PRO A 73 -31.92 -11.44 -18.76
CA PRO A 73 -33.23 -12.07 -18.59
C PRO A 73 -33.88 -12.41 -19.94
N ARG A 74 -34.75 -13.44 -19.97
CA ARG A 74 -35.49 -13.86 -21.18
C ARG A 74 -36.17 -12.64 -21.85
N LYS A 75 -36.08 -12.54 -23.19
CA LYS A 75 -36.44 -11.35 -23.99
C LYS A 75 -37.74 -10.64 -23.57
N ARG A 76 -38.77 -11.40 -23.17
CA ARG A 76 -40.10 -10.88 -22.76
C ARG A 76 -40.15 -10.14 -21.42
N GLN A 77 -39.17 -10.34 -20.54
CA GLN A 77 -39.15 -9.76 -19.19
C GLN A 77 -37.97 -8.81 -18.96
N LYS A 78 -37.19 -8.51 -20.00
CA LYS A 78 -35.92 -7.79 -19.86
C LYS A 78 -36.07 -6.38 -19.31
N SER A 79 -37.03 -5.61 -19.81
CA SER A 79 -37.29 -4.25 -19.33
C SER A 79 -37.78 -4.22 -17.89
N VAL A 80 -38.72 -5.11 -17.53
CA VAL A 80 -39.31 -5.18 -16.19
C VAL A 80 -38.29 -5.63 -15.15
N VAL A 81 -37.52 -6.67 -15.44
CA VAL A 81 -36.48 -7.18 -14.53
C VAL A 81 -35.36 -6.16 -14.37
N GLN A 82 -34.93 -5.49 -15.44
CA GLN A 82 -33.92 -4.43 -15.34
C GLN A 82 -34.42 -3.21 -14.57
N ALA A 83 -35.69 -2.82 -14.74
CA ALA A 83 -36.28 -1.71 -13.99
C ALA A 83 -36.41 -2.06 -12.49
N ALA A 84 -36.94 -3.24 -12.18
CA ALA A 84 -37.06 -3.74 -10.81
C ALA A 84 -35.67 -3.89 -10.15
N GLN A 85 -34.68 -4.42 -10.88
CA GLN A 85 -33.32 -4.53 -10.38
C GLN A 85 -32.72 -3.14 -10.12
N ARG A 86 -32.85 -2.17 -11.02
CA ARG A 86 -32.38 -0.80 -10.78
C ARG A 86 -32.98 -0.20 -9.52
N GLU A 87 -34.26 -0.44 -9.26
CA GLU A 87 -34.93 0.07 -8.06
C GLU A 87 -34.41 -0.62 -6.78
N LEU A 88 -34.25 -1.93 -6.80
CA LEU A 88 -33.76 -2.72 -5.66
C LEU A 88 -32.26 -2.55 -5.41
N THR A 89 -31.50 -2.16 -6.44
CA THR A 89 -30.04 -1.95 -6.39
C THR A 89 -29.70 -0.48 -6.20
N LYS A 90 -30.68 0.42 -5.99
CA LYS A 90 -30.40 1.75 -5.44
C LYS A 90 -29.81 1.55 -4.05
N GLY A 91 -28.49 1.48 -3.98
CA GLY A 91 -27.74 1.32 -2.75
C GLY A 91 -27.83 2.56 -1.87
N ASP A 92 -27.32 2.43 -0.65
CA ASP A 92 -27.04 3.60 0.17
C ASP A 92 -26.06 4.50 -0.62
N LYS A 93 -26.34 5.80 -0.75
CA LYS A 93 -25.50 6.74 -1.54
C LYS A 93 -24.02 6.71 -1.14
N ASN A 94 -23.73 6.35 0.10
CA ASN A 94 -22.37 6.20 0.63
C ASN A 94 -21.67 4.96 0.07
N ASP A 95 -22.39 3.85 -0.13
CA ASP A 95 -21.83 2.62 -0.69
C ASP A 95 -21.52 2.80 -2.19
N ASP A 96 -22.38 3.52 -2.92
CA ASP A 96 -22.13 3.89 -4.32
C ASP A 96 -20.90 4.81 -4.45
N ALA A 97 -20.72 5.75 -3.51
CA ALA A 97 -19.54 6.59 -3.46
C ALA A 97 -18.27 5.77 -3.19
N LEU A 98 -18.30 4.85 -2.20
CA LEU A 98 -17.22 3.91 -1.91
C LEU A 98 -16.83 3.04 -3.11
N ALA A 99 -17.83 2.53 -3.84
CA ALA A 99 -17.60 1.79 -5.09
C ALA A 99 -16.89 2.66 -6.15
N GLY A 100 -17.27 3.94 -6.26
CA GLY A 100 -16.60 4.93 -7.09
C GLY A 100 -15.12 5.09 -6.73
N TYR A 101 -14.80 5.26 -5.45
CA TYR A 101 -13.41 5.33 -4.97
C TYR A 101 -12.65 4.04 -5.27
N PHE A 102 -13.22 2.86 -5.03
CA PHE A 102 -12.53 1.59 -5.28
C PHE A 102 -12.24 1.35 -6.76
N SER A 103 -13.14 1.78 -7.65
CA SER A 103 -12.91 1.74 -9.09
C SER A 103 -11.77 2.68 -9.47
N LYS A 104 -11.76 3.93 -8.96
CA LYS A 104 -10.73 4.91 -9.29
C LYS A 104 -9.36 4.55 -8.72
N ILE A 105 -9.29 4.03 -7.48
CA ILE A 105 -8.05 3.48 -6.91
C ILE A 105 -7.49 2.38 -7.80
N ARG A 106 -8.34 1.46 -8.28
CA ARG A 106 -7.89 0.39 -9.17
C ARG A 106 -7.34 0.94 -10.48
N GLU A 107 -8.04 1.89 -11.09
CA GLU A 107 -7.59 2.55 -12.31
C GLU A 107 -6.21 3.21 -12.12
N VAL A 108 -6.06 4.03 -11.08
CA VAL A 108 -4.80 4.74 -10.79
C VAL A 108 -3.67 3.76 -10.44
N CYS A 109 -3.91 2.74 -9.62
CA CYS A 109 -2.90 1.73 -9.31
C CYS A 109 -2.44 0.96 -10.57
N ASN A 110 -3.35 0.70 -11.51
CA ASN A 110 -3.00 0.04 -12.76
C ASN A 110 -2.14 0.94 -13.66
N VAL A 111 -2.48 2.24 -13.76
CA VAL A 111 -1.68 3.23 -14.50
C VAL A 111 -0.26 3.33 -13.92
N LEU A 112 -0.16 3.38 -12.58
CA LEU A 112 1.10 3.49 -11.86
C LEU A 112 1.87 2.16 -11.73
N ASN A 113 1.34 1.05 -12.28
CA ASN A 113 1.88 -0.30 -12.14
C ASN A 113 2.22 -0.70 -10.69
N LEU A 114 1.33 -0.34 -9.74
CA LEU A 114 1.50 -0.65 -8.32
C LEU A 114 1.03 -2.07 -8.00
N GLU A 115 1.68 -2.71 -7.02
CA GLU A 115 1.35 -4.08 -6.57
C GLU A 115 -0.09 -4.16 -6.04
N GLY A 116 -0.77 -5.30 -6.25
CA GLY A 116 -2.13 -5.54 -5.75
C GLY A 116 -2.30 -5.31 -4.24
N ARG A 117 -1.24 -5.56 -3.45
CA ARG A 117 -1.25 -5.26 -2.00
C ARG A 117 -1.46 -3.78 -1.68
N VAL A 118 -0.86 -2.87 -2.46
CA VAL A 118 -1.03 -1.42 -2.28
C VAL A 118 -2.48 -1.02 -2.51
N ASN A 119 -3.10 -1.59 -3.56
CA ASN A 119 -4.51 -1.38 -3.87
C ASN A 119 -5.42 -1.82 -2.72
N ASP A 120 -5.14 -2.99 -2.13
CA ASP A 120 -5.93 -3.50 -1.01
C ASP A 120 -5.78 -2.68 0.27
N VAL A 121 -4.58 -2.16 0.56
CA VAL A 121 -4.35 -1.23 1.67
C VAL A 121 -5.06 0.09 1.43
N ALA A 122 -4.96 0.64 0.22
CA ALA A 122 -5.64 1.88 -0.15
C ALA A 122 -7.17 1.77 -0.01
N ARG A 123 -7.78 0.67 -0.47
CA ARG A 123 -9.21 0.40 -0.28
C ARG A 123 -9.59 0.34 1.20
N ASP A 124 -8.75 -0.29 2.02
CA ASP A 124 -8.98 -0.40 3.46
C ASP A 124 -8.96 0.96 4.16
N LEU A 125 -8.03 1.84 3.78
CA LEU A 125 -7.91 3.19 4.34
C LEU A 125 -9.16 4.04 4.05
N ILE A 126 -9.64 4.05 2.80
CA ILE A 126 -10.88 4.76 2.43
C ILE A 126 -12.08 4.18 3.16
N PHE A 127 -12.17 2.85 3.25
CA PHE A 127 -13.26 2.18 3.95
C PHE A 127 -13.30 2.55 5.45
N ARG A 128 -12.14 2.58 6.12
CA ARG A 128 -12.04 3.01 7.51
C ARG A 128 -12.41 4.49 7.66
N TYR A 129 -11.94 5.34 6.75
CA TYR A 129 -12.24 6.76 6.79
C TYR A 129 -13.74 7.04 6.67
N GLU A 130 -14.42 6.43 5.70
CA GLU A 130 -15.86 6.66 5.48
C GLU A 130 -16.72 6.18 6.67
N LYS A 131 -16.25 5.20 7.43
CA LYS A 131 -16.90 4.75 8.67
C LYS A 131 -16.79 5.74 9.83
N VAL A 132 -15.69 6.48 9.91
CA VAL A 132 -15.42 7.43 11.01
C VAL A 132 -15.89 8.85 10.65
N ARG A 133 -15.94 9.17 9.36
CA ARG A 133 -16.31 10.49 8.86
C ARG A 133 -17.75 10.86 9.22
N ASP A 134 -17.95 12.14 9.57
CA ASP A 134 -19.27 12.74 9.71
C ASP A 134 -20.08 12.65 8.41
N PRO A 135 -21.28 12.02 8.40
CA PRO A 135 -22.12 11.91 7.22
C PRO A 135 -22.65 13.26 6.73
N HIS A 136 -22.68 14.27 7.60
CA HIS A 136 -23.13 15.63 7.27
C HIS A 136 -22.05 16.49 6.59
N ARG A 137 -20.78 16.06 6.57
CA ARG A 137 -19.72 16.77 5.85
C ARG A 137 -19.80 16.45 4.36
N ARG A 138 -19.53 17.47 3.53
CA ARG A 138 -19.38 17.32 2.07
C ARG A 138 -18.38 16.19 1.78
N SER A 139 -18.72 15.36 0.80
CA SER A 139 -17.80 14.34 0.29
C SER A 139 -16.52 15.00 -0.20
N LEU A 140 -15.39 14.35 0.10
CA LEU A 140 -14.11 14.76 -0.46
C LEU A 140 -14.12 14.52 -1.98
N PRO A 141 -13.33 15.28 -2.74
CA PRO A 141 -13.22 15.05 -4.17
C PRO A 141 -12.46 13.72 -4.42
N VAL A 142 -12.92 12.97 -5.43
CA VAL A 142 -12.61 11.53 -5.58
C VAL A 142 -11.15 11.30 -5.96
N LEU A 143 -10.62 12.14 -6.84
CA LEU A 143 -9.29 12.00 -7.41
C LEU A 143 -8.20 12.27 -6.35
N GLU A 144 -8.32 13.38 -5.64
CA GLU A 144 -7.42 13.85 -4.59
C GLU A 144 -7.42 12.87 -3.41
N SER A 145 -8.60 12.35 -3.06
CA SER A 145 -8.71 11.31 -2.04
C SER A 145 -8.04 10.01 -2.47
N THR A 146 -8.20 9.63 -3.74
CA THR A 146 -7.55 8.43 -4.29
C THR A 146 -6.03 8.56 -4.22
N LEU A 147 -5.47 9.69 -4.66
CA LEU A 147 -4.02 9.92 -4.62
C LEU A 147 -3.48 10.02 -3.20
N ALA A 148 -4.17 10.73 -2.31
CA ALA A 148 -3.77 10.83 -0.91
C ALA A 148 -3.69 9.46 -0.24
N VAL A 149 -4.65 8.58 -0.54
CA VAL A 149 -4.75 7.25 0.07
C VAL A 149 -3.77 6.26 -0.55
N ILE A 150 -3.53 6.34 -1.87
CA ILE A 150 -2.47 5.57 -2.52
C ILE A 150 -1.10 5.96 -1.96
N HIS A 151 -0.84 7.26 -1.79
CA HIS A 151 0.42 7.70 -1.18
C HIS A 151 0.56 7.19 0.27
N LEU A 152 -0.50 7.24 1.09
CA LEU A 152 -0.48 6.65 2.44
C LEU A 152 -0.26 5.13 2.42
N ALA A 153 -0.84 4.41 1.46
CA ALA A 153 -0.59 2.98 1.29
C ALA A 153 0.87 2.72 0.89
N CYS A 154 1.44 3.53 -0.01
CA CYS A 154 2.86 3.46 -0.38
C CYS A 154 3.79 3.74 0.80
N THR A 155 3.44 4.68 1.70
CA THR A 155 4.24 4.94 2.91
C THR A 155 4.16 3.80 3.90
N GLN A 156 2.98 3.20 4.11
CA GLN A 156 2.83 2.02 4.96
C GLN A 156 3.60 0.80 4.44
N MET A 157 3.70 0.67 3.12
CA MET A 157 4.41 -0.43 2.45
C MET A 157 5.91 -0.14 2.22
N CYS A 158 6.43 1.00 2.70
CA CYS A 158 7.84 1.38 2.55
C CYS A 158 8.33 1.44 1.07
N LEU A 159 7.47 1.88 0.14
CA LEU A 159 7.78 1.91 -1.30
C LEU A 159 8.57 3.16 -1.76
N GLY A 160 8.84 4.12 -0.87
CA GLY A 160 9.67 5.28 -1.16
C GLY A 160 9.14 6.24 -2.24
N ARG A 161 7.88 6.11 -2.66
CA ARG A 161 7.23 6.97 -3.66
C ARG A 161 6.88 8.32 -3.04
N THR A 162 7.38 9.41 -3.63
CA THR A 162 6.97 10.76 -3.22
C THR A 162 5.67 11.18 -3.92
N MET A 163 4.97 12.18 -3.35
CA MET A 163 3.82 12.79 -4.02
C MET A 163 4.17 13.32 -5.41
N GLY A 164 5.36 13.92 -5.56
CA GLY A 164 5.85 14.42 -6.84
C GLY A 164 5.99 13.32 -7.89
N ASP A 165 6.51 12.15 -7.50
CA ASP A 165 6.62 11.00 -8.41
C ASP A 165 5.23 10.54 -8.88
N LEU A 166 4.27 10.44 -7.97
CA LEU A 166 2.90 10.00 -8.29
C LEU A 166 2.21 10.97 -9.25
N LEU A 167 2.38 12.28 -9.04
CA LEU A 167 1.80 13.30 -9.90
C LEU A 167 2.48 13.31 -11.28
N CYS A 168 3.81 13.20 -11.33
CA CYS A 168 4.57 13.10 -12.58
C CYS A 168 4.13 11.86 -13.40
N ASP A 169 4.06 10.70 -12.76
CA ASP A 169 3.63 9.45 -13.41
C ASP A 169 2.19 9.55 -13.97
N LEU A 170 1.30 10.33 -13.34
CA LEU A 170 -0.05 10.58 -13.83
C LEU A 170 -0.12 11.57 -14.99
N GLN A 171 0.72 12.62 -14.96
CA GLN A 171 0.85 13.55 -16.08
C GLN A 171 1.32 12.83 -17.34
N LEU A 172 2.29 11.91 -17.19
CA LEU A 172 2.76 11.07 -18.28
C LEU A 172 1.69 10.12 -18.84
N ALA A 173 0.70 9.77 -18.01
CA ALA A 173 -0.41 8.91 -18.39
C ALA A 173 -1.63 9.67 -18.94
N GLU A 174 -1.54 10.99 -19.14
CA GLU A 174 -2.62 11.87 -19.64
C GLU A 174 -3.91 11.80 -18.79
N VAL A 175 -3.80 11.46 -17.51
CA VAL A 175 -4.93 11.48 -16.57
C VAL A 175 -5.09 12.87 -15.98
N GLU A 176 -6.32 13.27 -15.61
CA GLU A 176 -6.56 14.50 -14.84
C GLU A 176 -5.64 14.53 -13.61
N VAL A 177 -4.87 15.61 -13.48
CA VAL A 177 -3.91 15.78 -12.38
C VAL A 177 -4.42 16.88 -11.46
N PRO A 178 -4.67 16.55 -10.18
CA PRO A 178 -5.09 17.55 -9.21
C PRO A 178 -3.90 18.36 -8.71
N ASP A 179 -4.19 19.52 -8.13
CA ASP A 179 -3.17 20.36 -7.50
C ASP A 179 -2.57 19.68 -6.27
N ASP A 180 -1.24 19.67 -6.16
CA ASP A 180 -0.49 19.02 -5.06
C ASP A 180 -0.99 19.50 -3.67
N ARG A 181 -1.29 20.80 -3.55
CA ARG A 181 -1.79 21.39 -2.30
C ARG A 181 -3.11 20.75 -1.85
N ASP A 182 -4.05 20.55 -2.77
CA ASP A 182 -5.36 19.99 -2.44
C ASP A 182 -5.24 18.53 -2.01
N VAL A 183 -4.34 17.78 -2.65
CA VAL A 183 -4.03 16.39 -2.25
C VAL A 183 -3.44 16.35 -0.85
N TRP A 184 -2.55 17.27 -0.48
CA TRP A 184 -1.99 17.36 0.87
C TRP A 184 -3.03 17.75 1.93
N GLU A 185 -3.94 18.67 1.61
CA GLU A 185 -5.03 19.05 2.51
C GLU A 185 -5.99 17.88 2.77
N VAL A 186 -6.29 17.09 1.74
CA VAL A 186 -7.08 15.87 1.86
C VAL A 186 -6.33 14.81 2.66
N ARG A 187 -5.05 14.57 2.36
CA ARG A 187 -4.20 13.63 3.09
C ARG A 187 -4.14 13.96 4.58
N LYS A 188 -4.04 15.24 4.95
CA LYS A 188 -4.06 15.69 6.34
C LYS A 188 -5.34 15.28 7.06
N LYS A 189 -6.50 15.36 6.39
CA LYS A 189 -7.79 14.91 6.95
C LYS A 189 -7.81 13.40 7.20
N PHE A 190 -7.25 12.59 6.30
CA PHE A 190 -7.12 11.14 6.50
C PHE A 190 -6.25 10.81 7.72
N VAL A 191 -5.09 11.45 7.85
CA VAL A 191 -4.17 11.23 8.99
C VAL A 191 -4.80 11.67 10.32
N GLN A 192 -5.58 12.76 10.32
CA GLN A 192 -6.29 13.23 11.52
C GLN A 192 -7.46 12.31 11.92
N ALA A 193 -8.16 11.75 10.93
CA ALA A 193 -9.33 10.90 11.17
C ALA A 193 -8.97 9.46 11.57
N LEU A 194 -7.82 8.97 11.13
CA LEU A 194 -7.40 7.58 11.31
C LEU A 194 -6.17 7.49 12.23
N PRO A 195 -6.35 7.23 13.54
CA PRO A 195 -5.24 7.08 14.46
C PRO A 195 -4.42 5.82 14.15
N GLY A 196 -3.09 5.90 14.32
CA GLY A 196 -2.17 4.77 14.14
C GLY A 196 -1.71 4.52 12.70
N ILE A 197 -1.95 5.47 11.77
CA ILE A 197 -1.36 5.43 10.44
C ILE A 197 0.02 6.09 10.46
N ASP A 198 1.02 5.37 9.95
CA ASP A 198 2.33 5.93 9.66
C ASP A 198 2.24 6.89 8.48
N ALA A 199 2.14 8.18 8.82
CA ALA A 199 2.01 9.28 7.87
C ALA A 199 3.37 9.87 7.43
N GLN A 200 4.48 9.42 8.01
CA GLN A 200 5.81 9.89 7.68
C GLN A 200 6.53 8.86 6.82
N ALA A 201 7.01 9.30 5.65
CA ALA A 201 7.87 8.47 4.81
C ALA A 201 9.25 8.35 5.48
N ARG A 202 9.81 7.14 5.50
CA ARG A 202 11.19 6.94 5.95
C ARG A 202 12.13 7.48 4.88
N ALA A 203 13.14 8.24 5.29
CA ALA A 203 14.11 8.78 4.35
C ALA A 203 14.86 7.68 3.61
N GLU A 204 15.14 6.55 4.26
CA GLU A 204 15.78 5.36 3.68
C GLU A 204 15.06 4.85 2.42
N ASP A 205 13.72 4.75 2.46
CA ASP A 205 12.93 4.23 1.33
C ASP A 205 12.97 5.20 0.14
N VAL A 206 12.90 6.51 0.42
CA VAL A 206 12.98 7.55 -0.60
C VAL A 206 14.39 7.58 -1.21
N ILE A 207 15.44 7.41 -0.40
CA ILE A 207 16.82 7.27 -0.90
C ILE A 207 16.92 6.08 -1.84
N TYR A 208 16.35 4.93 -1.46
CA TYR A 208 16.36 3.74 -2.30
C TYR A 208 15.67 3.97 -3.65
N SER A 209 14.48 4.60 -3.63
CA SER A 209 13.72 4.96 -4.82
C SER A 209 14.51 5.90 -5.74
N LEU A 210 15.00 7.03 -5.21
CA LEU A 210 15.77 8.01 -5.96
C LEU A 210 17.06 7.44 -6.54
N CYS A 211 17.82 6.64 -5.77
CA CYS A 211 19.01 5.97 -6.29
C CYS A 211 18.69 5.00 -7.43
N THR A 212 17.50 4.39 -7.43
CA THR A 212 17.07 3.49 -8.51
C THR A 212 16.72 4.28 -9.77
N THR A 213 15.98 5.39 -9.64
CA THR A 213 15.63 6.26 -10.77
C THR A 213 16.85 6.95 -11.37
N LEU A 214 17.81 7.36 -10.55
CA LEU A 214 19.08 7.96 -10.98
C LEU A 214 20.11 6.93 -11.48
N ASN A 215 19.80 5.64 -11.39
CA ASN A 215 20.71 4.53 -11.70
C ASN A 215 22.08 4.65 -10.97
N ALA A 216 22.04 5.08 -9.71
CA ALA A 216 23.23 5.28 -8.88
C ALA A 216 23.86 3.94 -8.45
N SER A 217 25.18 3.95 -8.24
CA SER A 217 25.93 2.77 -7.81
C SER A 217 25.42 2.22 -6.47
N ARG A 218 25.54 0.90 -6.26
CA ARG A 218 25.19 0.27 -4.98
C ARG A 218 25.99 0.86 -3.82
N ALA A 219 27.24 1.25 -4.07
CA ALA A 219 28.10 1.93 -3.11
C ALA A 219 27.50 3.27 -2.66
N VAL A 220 27.03 4.10 -3.59
CA VAL A 220 26.35 5.39 -3.28
C VAL A 220 25.14 5.15 -2.39
N ARG A 221 24.32 4.13 -2.70
CA ARG A 221 23.14 3.81 -1.89
C ARG A 221 23.47 3.41 -0.44
N GLN A 222 24.50 2.58 -0.25
CA GLN A 222 24.92 2.14 1.08
C GLN A 222 25.50 3.30 1.91
N VAL A 223 26.34 4.12 1.28
CA VAL A 223 26.94 5.30 1.93
C VAL A 223 25.87 6.33 2.25
N ALA A 224 24.92 6.56 1.33
CA ALA A 224 23.78 7.46 1.54
C ALA A 224 22.95 7.05 2.76
N ALA A 225 22.57 5.77 2.90
CA ALA A 225 21.81 5.30 4.06
C ALA A 225 22.55 5.54 5.39
N ARG A 226 23.89 5.37 5.40
CA ARG A 226 24.70 5.65 6.61
C ARG A 226 24.76 7.15 6.92
N ILE A 227 24.94 7.97 5.89
CA ILE A 227 24.99 9.44 6.02
C ILE A 227 23.65 9.97 6.53
N GLU A 228 22.53 9.45 6.05
CA GLU A 228 21.19 9.82 6.52
C GLU A 228 21.05 9.57 8.04
N HIS A 229 21.45 8.39 8.50
CA HIS A 229 21.42 8.03 9.91
C HIS A 229 22.27 8.99 10.77
N ASN A 230 23.47 9.34 10.31
CA ASN A 230 24.37 10.26 11.01
C ASN A 230 23.85 11.72 11.00
N MET A 231 23.11 12.10 9.96
CA MET A 231 22.59 13.46 9.78
C MET A 231 21.23 13.69 10.42
N HIS A 232 20.54 12.65 10.91
CA HIS A 232 19.16 12.76 11.40
C HIS A 232 18.96 13.90 12.43
N ALA A 233 19.92 14.13 13.34
CA ALA A 233 19.85 15.19 14.35
C ALA A 233 20.09 16.62 13.80
N LEU A 234 20.71 16.76 12.61
CA LEU A 234 21.11 18.05 12.03
C LEU A 234 20.09 18.59 11.02
N VAL A 235 19.06 17.80 10.70
CA VAL A 235 18.20 18.02 9.53
C VAL A 235 16.73 18.24 9.92
N GLU A 236 16.48 18.56 11.20
CA GLU A 236 15.14 18.86 11.69
C GLU A 236 14.49 20.02 10.90
N GLY A 237 13.25 19.81 10.46
CA GLY A 237 12.46 20.80 9.72
C GLY A 237 12.61 20.78 8.19
N LYS A 238 13.46 19.91 7.62
CA LYS A 238 13.53 19.74 6.16
C LYS A 238 12.59 18.63 5.65
N THR A 239 12.12 18.77 4.41
CA THR A 239 11.30 17.73 3.78
C THR A 239 12.13 16.48 3.50
N VAL A 240 11.53 15.30 3.66
CA VAL A 240 12.18 13.99 3.46
C VAL A 240 12.83 13.87 2.08
N SER A 241 12.19 14.42 1.04
CA SER A 241 12.75 14.48 -0.32
C SER A 241 14.05 15.29 -0.40
N THR A 242 14.11 16.44 0.30
CA THR A 242 15.32 17.27 0.37
C THR A 242 16.44 16.55 1.12
N ILE A 243 16.11 15.81 2.18
CA ILE A 243 17.09 15.00 2.93
C ILE A 243 17.67 13.93 2.01
N ALA A 244 16.80 13.13 1.38
CA ALA A 244 17.21 12.04 0.51
C ALA A 244 18.10 12.54 -0.65
N ALA A 245 17.67 13.58 -1.36
CA ALA A 245 18.41 14.18 -2.47
C ALA A 245 19.77 14.76 -2.03
N GLY A 246 19.80 15.47 -0.90
CA GLY A 246 21.02 16.06 -0.36
C GLY A 246 22.04 15.00 0.10
N VAL A 247 21.56 13.94 0.75
CA VAL A 247 22.38 12.82 1.21
C VAL A 247 22.99 12.05 0.03
N ILE A 248 22.23 11.81 -1.04
CA ILE A 248 22.72 11.16 -2.27
C ILE A 248 23.84 12.00 -2.91
N LEU A 249 23.68 13.32 -2.98
CA LEU A 249 24.72 14.20 -3.52
C LEU A 249 26.00 14.20 -2.68
N ILE A 250 25.89 14.18 -1.36
CA ILE A 250 27.04 14.09 -0.46
C ILE A 250 27.73 12.73 -0.62
N ALA A 251 26.96 11.63 -0.72
CA ALA A 251 27.50 10.29 -0.94
C ALA A 251 28.22 10.18 -2.29
N ALA A 252 27.64 10.73 -3.36
CA ALA A 252 28.27 10.78 -4.69
C ALA A 252 29.57 11.61 -4.66
N GLN A 253 29.57 12.75 -3.95
CA GLN A 253 30.77 13.56 -3.77
C GLN A 253 31.87 12.83 -2.98
N ALA A 254 31.52 12.08 -1.93
CA ALA A 254 32.46 11.30 -1.13
C ALA A 254 33.06 10.11 -1.90
N LEU A 255 32.31 9.55 -2.86
CA LEU A 255 32.74 8.44 -3.68
C LEU A 255 33.36 8.88 -5.01
N GLU A 256 33.43 10.17 -5.31
CA GLU A 256 33.90 10.71 -6.60
C GLU A 256 33.12 10.14 -7.81
N ASP A 257 31.84 9.79 -7.60
CA ASP A 257 30.95 9.29 -8.64
C ASP A 257 30.37 10.47 -9.44
N PHE A 258 30.93 10.74 -10.63
CA PHE A 258 30.50 11.84 -11.51
C PHE A 258 29.19 11.57 -12.27
N SER A 259 28.61 10.38 -12.15
CA SER A 259 27.36 10.03 -12.84
C SER A 259 26.14 10.78 -12.30
N VAL A 260 26.23 11.35 -11.10
CA VAL A 260 25.12 12.01 -10.42
C VAL A 260 25.38 13.51 -10.40
N THR A 261 24.67 14.26 -11.24
CA THR A 261 24.76 15.73 -11.23
C THR A 261 23.73 16.36 -10.28
N ARG A 262 24.00 17.60 -9.84
CA ARG A 262 23.05 18.34 -8.97
C ARG A 262 21.72 18.58 -9.66
N ASP A 263 21.74 18.81 -10.97
CA ASP A 263 20.55 19.14 -11.74
C ASP A 263 19.70 17.88 -11.98
N ASP A 264 20.33 16.74 -12.22
CA ASP A 264 19.61 15.45 -12.35
C ASP A 264 18.93 15.07 -11.03
N VAL A 265 19.63 15.19 -9.90
CA VAL A 265 19.04 14.92 -8.58
C VAL A 265 17.92 15.90 -8.25
N ALA A 266 18.09 17.18 -8.58
CA ALA A 266 17.06 18.20 -8.39
C ALA A 266 15.80 17.89 -9.20
N GLY A 267 15.99 17.48 -10.47
CA GLY A 267 14.90 17.10 -11.37
C GLY A 267 14.12 15.89 -10.87
N VAL A 268 14.83 14.81 -10.51
CA VAL A 268 14.19 13.57 -10.06
C VAL A 268 13.53 13.74 -8.69
N ALA A 269 14.14 14.48 -7.76
CA ALA A 269 13.55 14.68 -6.43
C ALA A 269 12.46 15.78 -6.38
N GLY A 270 12.30 16.56 -7.46
CA GLY A 270 11.40 17.71 -7.48
C GLY A 270 11.80 18.83 -6.50
N VAL A 271 13.10 18.99 -6.22
CA VAL A 271 13.62 19.97 -5.25
C VAL A 271 14.47 21.01 -5.97
N SER A 272 14.37 22.29 -5.55
CA SER A 272 15.17 23.34 -6.17
C SER A 272 16.68 23.15 -5.93
N THR A 273 17.49 23.46 -6.95
CA THR A 273 18.96 23.35 -6.88
C THR A 273 19.57 24.24 -5.80
N THR A 274 18.93 25.37 -5.47
CA THR A 274 19.34 26.27 -4.39
C THR A 274 19.12 25.65 -3.02
N THR A 275 17.98 24.97 -2.81
CA THR A 275 17.71 24.20 -1.58
C THR A 275 18.76 23.10 -1.39
N LEU A 276 19.08 22.35 -2.44
CA LEU A 276 20.13 21.33 -2.39
C LEU A 276 21.50 21.93 -2.08
N ALA A 277 21.85 23.06 -2.70
CA ALA A 277 23.11 23.75 -2.40
C ALA A 277 23.19 24.18 -0.93
N SER A 278 22.09 24.70 -0.36
CA SER A 278 22.02 25.03 1.07
C SER A 278 22.19 23.79 1.95
N PHE A 279 21.65 22.64 1.53
CA PHE A 279 21.76 21.38 2.25
C PHE A 279 23.19 20.86 2.24
N CYS A 280 23.82 20.82 1.07
CA CYS A 280 25.21 20.37 0.93
C CYS A 280 26.17 21.24 1.76
N LYS A 281 25.92 22.55 1.90
CA LYS A 281 26.71 23.42 2.78
C LYS A 281 26.66 22.99 4.24
N ILE A 282 25.53 22.49 4.73
CA ILE A 282 25.40 21.97 6.10
C ILE A 282 26.20 20.67 6.24
N GLY A 283 26.05 19.75 5.28
CA GLY A 283 26.82 18.50 5.26
C GLY A 283 28.34 18.75 5.22
N GLN A 284 28.80 19.73 4.44
CA GLN A 284 30.21 20.10 4.36
C GLN A 284 30.77 20.69 5.66
N ARG A 285 29.97 21.44 6.43
CA ARG A 285 30.39 21.95 7.75
C ARG A 285 30.66 20.84 8.76
N HIS A 286 29.93 19.73 8.66
CA HIS A 286 30.03 18.58 9.55
C HIS A 286 30.62 17.33 8.87
N TRP A 287 31.41 17.53 7.80
CA TRP A 287 31.88 16.46 6.93
C TRP A 287 32.52 15.28 7.68
N ALA A 288 33.37 15.57 8.68
CA ALA A 288 34.10 14.57 9.46
C ALA A 288 33.20 13.66 10.33
N ASN A 289 32.02 14.14 10.74
CA ASN A 289 31.07 13.38 11.56
C ASN A 289 30.01 12.67 10.71
N VAL A 290 29.76 13.20 9.52
CA VAL A 290 28.65 12.78 8.66
C VAL A 290 29.07 11.68 7.70
N VAL A 291 30.24 11.85 7.07
CA VAL A 291 30.73 10.94 6.04
C VAL A 291 31.56 9.84 6.70
N PRO A 292 31.32 8.55 6.35
CA PRO A 292 32.14 7.45 6.83
C PRO A 292 33.63 7.64 6.51
N PRO A 293 34.56 7.17 7.35
CA PRO A 293 35.97 7.34 7.11
C PRO A 293 36.40 6.68 5.79
N PRO A 294 37.44 7.20 5.12
CA PRO A 294 37.87 6.74 3.79
C PRO A 294 38.24 5.25 3.72
N ALA A 295 38.69 4.67 4.85
CA ALA A 295 38.97 3.24 4.96
C ALA A 295 37.70 2.36 4.82
N GLU A 296 36.53 2.85 5.25
CA GLU A 296 35.25 2.17 5.07
C GLU A 296 34.69 2.39 3.67
N LEU A 297 34.84 3.60 3.13
CA LEU A 297 34.46 3.91 1.75
C LEU A 297 35.20 3.02 0.73
N ALA A 298 36.48 2.77 0.96
CA ALA A 298 37.29 1.87 0.11
C ALA A 298 36.79 0.40 0.16
N LYS A 299 36.34 -0.07 1.33
CA LYS A 299 35.75 -1.42 1.46
C LYS A 299 34.43 -1.53 0.71
N ILE A 300 33.61 -0.48 0.75
CA ILE A 300 32.31 -0.41 0.07
C ILE A 300 32.48 -0.29 -1.45
N LYS A 301 33.50 0.42 -1.93
CA LYS A 301 33.85 0.48 -3.37
C LYS A 301 34.39 -0.84 -3.92
N GLY A 302 35.01 -1.66 -3.08
CA GLY A 302 35.64 -2.92 -3.47
C GLY A 302 34.73 -4.16 -3.45
N CYS A 303 33.46 -4.03 -3.01
CA CYS A 303 32.44 -5.07 -3.01
C CYS A 303 31.38 -4.81 -4.08
#